data_AF-A0A7Z9K0C3-F1
#
_entry.id   AF-A0A7Z9K0C3-F1
#
_cell.length_a   1.000
_cell.length_b   1.000
_cell.length_c   1.000
_cell.angle_alpha   90.00
_cell.angle_beta   90.00
_cell.angle_gamma   90.00
#
_symmetry.space_group_name_H-M   'P 1'
#
loop_
_entity.id
_entity.type
_entity.pdbx_description
1 polymer ?
#
loop_
_entity_poly.entity_id
_entity_poly.type
_entity_poly.pdbx_seq_one_letter_code
_entity_poly.pdbx_strand_id
1 'polypeptide(L)'
;MSATSNWLESWIKFQARKSTFNNTRTAPWGTLVVGFVGLFAFFTFALAMAFGSPTLAITAYLQLMHFGALVLSFIGAVHWGLAIGANARGITVPSWWYLASTLPMALGWLTLALARPTTKILLLSLGFFATFMLDVSATTRGHAPSWYKNFRKIMTIAVLVALTVALWAVRLSSIGNVPS
;
A
#
# COMPACT_ATOMS: atom_id res chain seq x y z
N MET A 1 -33.36 -12.92 -40.33
CA MET A 1 -31.90 -12.67 -40.47
C MET A 1 -31.45 -11.72 -39.37
N SER A 2 -31.14 -12.20 -38.15
CA SER A 2 -30.65 -11.33 -37.06
C SER A 2 -29.75 -12.02 -36.03
N ALA A 3 -29.44 -13.31 -36.21
CA ALA A 3 -28.67 -14.09 -35.23
C ALA A 3 -27.14 -13.93 -35.36
N THR A 4 -26.64 -13.49 -36.51
CA THR A 4 -25.20 -13.46 -36.83
C THR A 4 -24.47 -12.20 -36.37
N SER A 5 -25.16 -11.09 -36.11
CA SER A 5 -24.53 -9.85 -35.62
C SER A 5 -24.12 -9.92 -34.14
N ASN A 6 -24.89 -10.61 -33.30
CA ASN A 6 -24.66 -10.65 -31.84
C ASN A 6 -23.36 -11.39 -31.43
N TRP A 7 -23.02 -12.49 -32.11
CA TRP A 7 -21.79 -13.23 -31.84
C TRP A 7 -20.55 -12.43 -32.26
N LEU A 8 -20.59 -11.81 -33.44
CA LEU A 8 -19.45 -11.04 -33.94
C LEU A 8 -19.21 -9.81 -33.05
N GLU A 9 -20.27 -9.11 -32.66
CA GLU A 9 -20.17 -8.00 -31.72
C GLU A 9 -19.63 -8.41 -30.35
N SER A 10 -20.09 -9.53 -29.79
CA SER A 10 -19.59 -10.02 -28.51
C SER A 10 -18.12 -10.44 -28.59
N TRP A 11 -17.71 -11.06 -29.70
CA TRP A 11 -16.31 -11.41 -29.95
C TRP A 11 -15.41 -10.18 -30.14
N ILE A 12 -15.88 -9.17 -30.88
CA ILE A 12 -15.18 -7.88 -31.04
C ILE A 12 -15.08 -7.15 -29.70
N LYS A 13 -16.16 -7.08 -28.91
CA LYS A 13 -16.16 -6.49 -27.56
C LYS A 13 -15.22 -7.25 -26.63
N PHE A 14 -15.14 -8.57 -26.74
CA PHE A 14 -14.21 -9.41 -25.98
C PHE A 14 -12.74 -9.16 -26.37
N GLN A 15 -12.44 -9.12 -27.67
CA GLN A 15 -11.12 -8.80 -28.22
C GLN A 15 -10.66 -7.39 -27.85
N ALA A 16 -11.54 -6.39 -27.97
CA ALA A 16 -11.28 -5.01 -27.59
C ALA A 16 -10.99 -4.85 -26.09
N ARG A 17 -11.71 -5.60 -25.23
CA ARG A 17 -11.44 -5.68 -23.78
C ARG A 17 -10.07 -6.29 -23.50
N LYS A 18 -9.66 -7.31 -24.28
CA LYS A 18 -8.34 -7.93 -24.19
C LYS A 18 -7.22 -6.97 -24.65
N SER A 19 -7.45 -6.19 -25.70
CA SER A 19 -6.44 -5.28 -26.27
C SER A 19 -6.21 -4.02 -25.42
N THR A 20 -7.26 -3.45 -24.82
CA THR A 20 -7.11 -2.29 -23.90
C THR A 20 -6.28 -2.63 -22.67
N PHE A 21 -6.41 -3.85 -22.15
CA PHE A 21 -5.64 -4.30 -20.98
C PHE A 21 -4.19 -4.68 -21.29
N ASN A 22 -3.91 -5.18 -22.49
CA ASN A 22 -2.55 -5.55 -22.89
C ASN A 22 -1.62 -4.33 -23.11
N ASN A 23 -2.18 -3.10 -23.17
CA ASN A 23 -1.43 -1.91 -23.57
C ASN A 23 -1.09 -0.92 -22.44
N THR A 24 -1.46 -1.16 -21.18
CA THR A 24 -1.04 -0.29 -20.06
C THR A 24 0.19 -0.87 -19.37
N ARG A 25 1.35 -0.83 -20.04
CA ARG A 25 2.65 -1.11 -19.39
C ARG A 25 3.04 -0.03 -18.36
N THR A 26 2.38 1.11 -18.42
CA THR A 26 2.60 2.27 -17.57
C THR A 26 1.46 2.39 -16.55
N ALA A 27 1.82 2.78 -15.32
CA ALA A 27 0.82 3.08 -14.30
C ALA A 27 -0.05 4.26 -14.77
N PRO A 28 -1.38 4.22 -14.56
CA PRO A 28 -2.23 5.38 -14.79
C PRO A 28 -1.71 6.59 -14.01
N TRP A 29 -1.75 7.78 -14.61
CA TRP A 29 -1.19 8.99 -14.02
C TRP A 29 -1.81 9.33 -12.65
N GLY A 30 -3.10 9.08 -12.47
CA GLY A 30 -3.79 9.30 -11.19
C GLY A 30 -3.20 8.46 -10.04
N THR A 31 -2.78 7.22 -10.33
CA THR A 31 -2.12 6.35 -9.34
C THR A 31 -0.77 6.91 -8.91
N LEU A 32 -0.02 7.51 -9.85
CA LEU A 32 1.25 8.16 -9.56
C LEU A 32 1.04 9.37 -8.66
N VAL A 33 0.10 10.26 -9.00
CA VAL A 33 -0.20 11.48 -8.22
C VAL A 33 -0.56 11.12 -6.78
N VAL A 34 -1.51 10.20 -6.59
CA VAL A 34 -1.93 9.79 -5.24
C VAL A 34 -0.78 9.13 -4.47
N GLY A 35 0.03 8.31 -5.15
CA GLY A 35 1.22 7.71 -4.55
C GLY A 35 2.22 8.76 -4.04
N PHE A 36 2.56 9.75 -4.86
CA PHE A 36 3.50 10.81 -4.49
C PHE A 36 2.95 11.74 -3.42
N VAL A 37 1.65 12.07 -3.43
CA VAL A 37 1.01 12.82 -2.35
C VAL A 37 1.10 12.06 -1.03
N GLY A 38 0.87 10.74 -1.05
CA GLY A 38 1.06 9.90 0.12
C GLY A 38 2.51 9.92 0.62
N LEU A 39 3.49 9.76 -0.27
CA LEU A 39 4.92 9.82 0.10
C LEU A 39 5.30 11.17 0.70
N PHE A 40 4.81 12.27 0.12
CA PHE A 40 5.03 13.60 0.64
C PHE A 40 4.57 13.68 2.11
N ALA A 41 3.36 13.21 2.43
CA ALA A 41 2.88 13.19 3.81
C ALA A 41 3.78 12.36 4.75
N PHE A 42 4.22 11.16 4.34
CA PHE A 42 5.14 10.35 5.14
C PHE A 42 6.45 11.08 5.46
N PHE A 43 7.08 11.70 4.46
CA PHE A 43 8.33 12.44 4.66
C PHE A 43 8.12 13.70 5.48
N THR A 44 7.04 14.45 5.26
CA THR A 44 6.71 15.63 6.06
C THR A 44 6.60 15.27 7.53
N PHE A 45 5.87 14.22 7.88
CA PHE A 45 5.74 13.81 9.29
C PHE A 45 7.06 13.26 9.85
N ALA A 46 7.79 12.44 9.10
CA ALA A 46 9.08 11.90 9.55
C ALA A 46 10.12 13.01 9.79
N LEU A 47 10.21 14.01 8.91
CA LEU A 47 11.11 15.14 9.07
C LEU A 47 10.67 16.08 10.19
N ALA A 48 9.36 16.31 10.35
CA ALA A 48 8.83 17.08 11.48
C ALA A 48 9.09 16.39 12.83
N MET A 49 9.10 15.06 12.88
CA MET A 49 9.56 14.32 14.06
C MET A 49 11.05 14.50 14.33
N ALA A 50 11.88 14.53 13.28
CA ALA A 50 13.33 14.59 13.42
C ALA A 50 13.87 16.00 13.75
N PHE A 51 13.25 17.05 13.22
CA PHE A 51 13.77 18.41 13.25
C PHE A 51 12.79 19.45 13.81
N GLY A 52 11.56 19.05 14.13
CA GLY A 52 10.54 19.94 14.67
C GLY A 52 10.71 20.25 16.16
N SER A 53 9.93 21.20 16.66
CA SER A 53 9.78 21.43 18.11
C SER A 53 9.17 20.20 18.80
N PRO A 54 9.35 20.02 20.12
CA PRO A 54 8.81 18.85 20.83
C PRO A 54 7.30 18.63 20.60
N THR A 55 6.50 19.69 20.63
CA THR A 55 5.05 19.63 20.37
C THR A 55 4.74 19.21 18.93
N LEU A 56 5.48 19.74 17.96
CA LEU A 56 5.32 19.38 16.55
C LEU A 56 5.73 17.93 16.31
N ALA A 57 6.83 17.47 16.92
CA ALA A 57 7.32 16.10 16.79
C ALA A 57 6.31 15.07 17.32
N ILE A 58 5.68 15.33 18.46
CA ILE A 58 4.62 14.47 19.02
C ILE A 58 3.42 14.42 18.07
N THR A 59 2.98 15.58 17.56
CA THR A 59 1.84 15.67 16.64
C THR A 59 2.14 14.94 15.33
N ALA A 60 3.31 15.17 14.76
CA ALA A 60 3.78 14.52 13.53
C ALA A 60 3.87 13.00 13.70
N TYR A 61 4.35 12.52 14.85
CA TYR A 61 4.36 11.10 15.18
C TYR A 61 2.94 10.49 15.19
N LEU A 62 1.99 11.14 15.86
CA LEU A 62 0.60 10.66 15.88
C LEU A 62 0.02 10.62 14.46
N GLN A 63 0.22 11.66 13.66
CA GLN A 63 -0.24 11.70 12.28
C GLN A 63 0.41 10.63 11.40
N LEU A 64 1.72 10.39 11.57
CA LEU A 64 2.44 9.33 10.86
C LEU A 64 1.85 7.94 11.16
N MET A 65 1.53 7.65 12.42
CA MET A 65 0.97 6.35 12.82
C MET A 65 -0.46 6.17 12.29
N HIS A 66 -1.32 7.17 12.44
CA HIS A 66 -2.69 7.12 11.94
C HIS A 66 -2.73 7.03 10.41
N PHE A 67 -1.96 7.88 9.73
CA PHE A 67 -1.89 7.87 8.27
C PHE A 67 -1.31 6.55 7.74
N GLY A 68 -0.27 6.03 8.38
CA GLY A 68 0.29 4.72 8.03
C GLY A 68 -0.71 3.57 8.16
N ALA A 69 -1.49 3.55 9.24
CA ALA A 69 -2.55 2.56 9.44
C ALA A 69 -3.65 2.67 8.38
N LEU A 70 -4.08 3.88 8.03
CA LEU A 70 -5.06 4.13 6.96
C LEU A 70 -4.54 3.63 5.61
N VAL A 71 -3.29 3.89 5.28
CA VAL A 71 -2.67 3.43 4.02
C VAL A 71 -2.59 1.90 3.98
N LEU A 72 -2.22 1.23 5.07
CA LEU A 72 -2.23 -0.25 5.13
C LEU A 72 -3.64 -0.82 4.93
N SER A 73 -4.66 -0.21 5.54
CA SER A 73 -6.06 -0.61 5.33
C SER A 73 -6.47 -0.46 3.86
N PHE A 74 -6.13 0.69 3.24
CA PHE A 74 -6.40 0.92 1.82
C PHE A 74 -5.72 -0.13 0.92
N ILE A 75 -4.46 -0.48 1.19
CA ILE A 75 -3.76 -1.52 0.42
C ILE A 75 -4.46 -2.88 0.57
N GLY A 76 -4.93 -3.23 1.77
CA GLY A 76 -5.73 -4.43 1.98
C GLY A 76 -7.01 -4.45 1.13
N ALA A 77 -7.73 -3.33 1.09
CA ALA A 77 -8.91 -3.17 0.23
C ALA A 77 -8.57 -3.26 -1.27
N VAL A 78 -7.42 -2.73 -1.69
CA VAL A 78 -6.93 -2.88 -3.08
C VAL A 78 -6.77 -4.36 -3.44
N HIS A 79 -6.26 -5.21 -2.53
CA HIS A 79 -6.10 -6.63 -2.80
C HIS A 79 -7.43 -7.38 -2.92
N TRP A 80 -8.45 -6.97 -2.17
CA TRP A 80 -9.83 -7.44 -2.39
C TRP A 80 -10.30 -7.06 -3.80
N GLY A 81 -10.11 -5.80 -4.20
CA GLY A 81 -10.47 -5.33 -5.54
C GLY A 81 -9.74 -6.08 -6.66
N LEU A 82 -8.45 -6.37 -6.48
CA LEU A 82 -7.65 -7.18 -7.41
C LEU A 82 -8.17 -8.61 -7.50
N ALA A 83 -8.54 -9.22 -6.38
CA ALA A 83 -9.11 -10.56 -6.35
C ALA A 83 -10.45 -10.64 -7.09
N ILE A 84 -11.35 -9.69 -6.84
CA ILE A 84 -12.65 -9.57 -7.52
C ILE A 84 -12.42 -9.37 -9.03
N GLY A 85 -11.52 -8.46 -9.41
CA GLY A 85 -11.17 -8.19 -10.80
C GLY A 85 -10.47 -9.36 -11.49
N ALA A 86 -9.74 -10.20 -10.77
CA ALA A 86 -9.14 -11.42 -11.29
C ALA A 86 -10.19 -12.50 -11.56
N ASN A 87 -11.09 -12.74 -10.59
CA ASN A 87 -12.23 -13.65 -10.76
C ASN A 87 -13.12 -13.25 -11.95
N ALA A 88 -13.42 -11.95 -12.10
CA ALA A 88 -14.18 -11.44 -13.25
C ALA A 88 -13.50 -11.67 -14.61
N ARG A 89 -12.17 -11.84 -14.62
CA ARG A 89 -11.37 -12.19 -15.81
C ARG A 89 -11.22 -13.70 -16.00
N GLY A 90 -11.86 -14.53 -15.17
CA GLY A 90 -11.75 -15.99 -15.20
C GLY A 90 -10.47 -16.54 -14.56
N ILE A 91 -9.75 -15.74 -13.77
CA ILE A 91 -8.57 -16.19 -13.02
C ILE A 91 -9.02 -16.64 -11.64
N THR A 92 -8.83 -17.91 -11.32
CA THR A 92 -9.20 -18.47 -10.01
C THR A 92 -8.36 -17.87 -8.88
N VAL A 93 -9.00 -17.16 -7.96
CA VAL A 93 -8.36 -16.64 -6.74
C VAL A 93 -8.70 -17.54 -5.55
N PRO A 94 -7.70 -18.00 -4.77
CA PRO A 94 -7.96 -18.84 -3.61
C PRO A 94 -8.62 -18.05 -2.47
N SER A 95 -9.52 -18.68 -1.71
CA SER A 95 -10.28 -18.01 -0.63
C SER A 95 -9.40 -17.38 0.45
N TRP A 96 -8.24 -17.97 0.74
CA TRP A 96 -7.29 -17.42 1.72
C TRP A 96 -6.76 -16.04 1.32
N TRP A 97 -6.83 -15.67 0.04
CA TRP A 97 -6.40 -14.37 -0.44
C TRP A 97 -7.16 -13.22 0.23
N TYR A 98 -8.48 -13.38 0.37
CA TYR A 98 -9.33 -12.38 1.03
C TYR A 98 -8.93 -12.21 2.50
N LEU A 99 -8.62 -13.32 3.19
CA LEU A 99 -8.12 -13.29 4.57
C LEU A 99 -6.76 -12.58 4.64
N ALA A 100 -5.81 -12.97 3.79
CA ALA A 100 -4.48 -12.37 3.74
C ALA A 100 -4.55 -10.86 3.45
N SER A 101 -5.50 -10.43 2.63
CA SER A 101 -5.73 -9.02 2.29
C SER A 101 -6.30 -8.19 3.44
N THR A 102 -6.87 -8.82 4.48
CA THR A 102 -7.31 -8.11 5.70
C THR A 102 -6.19 -7.96 6.73
N LEU A 103 -5.13 -8.75 6.64
CA LEU A 103 -3.98 -8.67 7.57
C LEU A 103 -3.34 -7.28 7.61
N PRO A 104 -3.13 -6.56 6.48
CA PRO A 104 -2.60 -5.20 6.51
C PRO A 104 -3.43 -4.25 7.37
N MET A 105 -4.76 -4.29 7.27
CA MET A 105 -5.66 -3.49 8.10
C MET A 105 -5.51 -3.87 9.58
N ALA A 106 -5.49 -5.17 9.89
CA ALA A 106 -5.32 -5.64 11.26
C ALA A 106 -3.97 -5.20 11.87
N LEU A 107 -2.88 -5.26 11.09
CA LEU A 107 -1.58 -4.75 11.49
C LEU A 107 -1.61 -3.24 11.72
N GLY A 108 -2.27 -2.48 10.83
CA GLY A 108 -2.46 -1.04 10.99
C GLY A 108 -3.27 -0.69 12.24
N TRP A 109 -4.29 -1.47 12.61
CA TRP A 109 -4.99 -1.28 13.87
C TRP A 109 -4.10 -1.61 15.08
N LEU A 110 -3.33 -2.70 15.01
CA LEU A 110 -2.43 -3.12 16.08
C LEU A 110 -1.34 -2.09 16.36
N THR A 111 -0.82 -1.39 15.34
CA THR A 111 0.13 -0.28 15.56
C THR A 111 -0.50 0.83 16.39
N LEU A 112 -1.80 1.12 16.24
CA LEU A 112 -2.48 2.13 17.04
C LEU A 112 -2.73 1.66 18.47
N ALA A 113 -3.08 0.38 18.66
CA ALA A 113 -3.41 -0.22 19.94
C ALA A 113 -2.22 -0.35 20.91
N LEU A 114 -0.98 -0.47 20.40
CA LEU A 114 0.21 -0.60 21.23
C LEU A 114 0.53 0.71 21.98
N ALA A 115 1.41 0.67 22.98
CA ALA A 115 1.85 1.87 23.71
C ALA A 115 3.25 2.36 23.27
N ARG A 116 4.20 1.45 23.04
CA ARG A 116 5.62 1.78 22.83
C ARG A 116 5.88 2.34 21.42
N PRO A 117 6.38 3.58 21.26
CA PRO A 117 6.57 4.21 19.95
C PRO A 117 7.46 3.43 18.98
N THR A 118 8.59 2.92 19.48
CA THR A 118 9.52 2.08 18.70
C THR A 118 8.82 0.86 18.13
N THR A 119 8.01 0.16 18.93
CA THR A 119 7.29 -1.05 18.49
C THR A 119 6.25 -0.72 17.43
N LYS A 120 5.55 0.41 17.55
CA LYS A 120 4.58 0.87 16.55
C LYS A 120 5.22 1.09 15.19
N ILE A 121 6.34 1.82 15.15
CA ILE A 121 7.06 2.12 13.91
C ILE A 121 7.58 0.83 13.26
N LEU A 122 8.17 -0.08 14.05
CA LEU A 122 8.65 -1.36 13.55
C LEU A 122 7.52 -2.24 13.00
N LEU A 123 6.39 -2.30 13.70
CA LEU A 123 5.23 -3.07 13.27
C LEU A 123 4.61 -2.47 11.99
N LEU A 124 4.59 -1.15 11.87
CA LEU A 124 4.12 -0.46 10.67
C LEU A 124 5.05 -0.75 9.47
N SER A 125 6.37 -0.69 9.68
CA SER A 125 7.37 -1.08 8.67
C SER A 125 7.18 -2.53 8.22
N LEU A 126 6.97 -3.45 9.17
CA LEU A 126 6.68 -4.85 8.87
C LEU A 126 5.39 -5.01 8.06
N GLY A 127 4.34 -4.26 8.40
CA GLY A 127 3.08 -4.23 7.66
C GLY A 127 3.28 -3.79 6.20
N PHE A 128 4.02 -2.71 5.96
CA PHE A 128 4.33 -2.25 4.60
C PHE A 128 5.15 -3.28 3.82
N PHE A 129 6.16 -3.88 4.45
CA PHE A 129 6.95 -4.93 3.82
C PHE A 129 6.09 -6.17 3.47
N ALA A 130 5.25 -6.62 4.40
CA ALA A 130 4.34 -7.74 4.20
C ALA A 130 3.34 -7.46 3.06
N THR A 131 2.77 -6.25 2.99
CA THR A 131 1.90 -5.87 1.86
C THR A 131 2.64 -5.90 0.53
N PHE A 132 3.91 -5.51 0.49
CA PHE A 132 4.69 -5.60 -0.73
C PHE A 132 4.92 -7.05 -1.17
N MET A 133 5.11 -7.98 -0.24
CA MET A 133 5.17 -9.42 -0.56
C MET A 133 3.84 -9.94 -1.14
N LEU A 134 2.72 -9.45 -0.62
CA LEU A 134 1.42 -9.70 -1.22
C LEU A 134 1.33 -9.09 -2.63
N ASP A 135 1.80 -7.85 -2.85
CA ASP A 135 1.79 -7.17 -4.15
C ASP A 135 2.60 -7.95 -5.21
N VAL A 136 3.76 -8.49 -4.81
CA VAL A 136 4.57 -9.39 -5.64
C VAL A 136 3.77 -10.64 -5.99
N SER A 137 3.16 -11.28 -4.99
CA SER A 137 2.36 -12.49 -5.18
C SER A 137 1.13 -12.25 -6.06
N ALA A 138 0.50 -11.08 -5.95
CA ALA A 138 -0.66 -10.69 -6.76
C ALA A 138 -0.27 -10.58 -8.24
N THR A 139 0.91 -10.02 -8.48
CA THR A 139 1.43 -9.81 -9.83
C THR A 139 1.89 -11.13 -10.46
N THR A 140 2.59 -11.99 -9.70
CA THR A 140 3.05 -13.30 -10.22
C THR A 140 1.90 -14.25 -10.52
N ARG A 141 0.79 -14.17 -9.78
CA ARG A 141 -0.43 -14.95 -10.00
C ARG A 141 -1.38 -14.34 -11.06
N GLY A 142 -1.02 -13.20 -11.65
CA GLY A 142 -1.86 -12.52 -12.65
C GLY A 142 -3.08 -11.79 -12.08
N HIS A 143 -3.22 -11.71 -10.76
CA HIS A 143 -4.29 -10.95 -10.11
C HIS A 143 -4.12 -9.45 -10.37
N ALA A 144 -2.88 -8.96 -10.41
CA ALA A 144 -2.53 -7.57 -10.67
C ALA A 144 -1.76 -7.39 -11.99
N PRO A 145 -1.86 -6.22 -12.64
CA PRO A 145 -1.05 -5.90 -13.82
C PRO A 145 0.43 -5.73 -13.45
N SER A 146 1.34 -5.94 -14.41
CA SER A 146 2.79 -5.95 -14.17
C SER A 146 3.36 -4.63 -13.63
N TRP A 147 2.78 -3.48 -14.01
CA TRP A 147 3.19 -2.17 -13.52
C TRP A 147 2.94 -1.99 -12.02
N TYR A 148 1.94 -2.68 -11.47
CA TYR A 148 1.50 -2.51 -10.08
C TYR A 148 2.62 -2.86 -9.10
N LYS A 149 3.31 -3.99 -9.29
CA LYS A 149 4.47 -4.38 -8.47
C LYS A 149 5.57 -3.32 -8.47
N ASN A 150 5.91 -2.76 -9.64
CA ASN A 150 7.00 -1.80 -9.75
C ASN A 150 6.64 -0.47 -9.06
N PHE A 151 5.42 0.01 -9.25
CA PHE A 151 4.88 1.16 -8.53
C PHE A 151 4.94 0.93 -7.02
N ARG A 152 4.39 -0.19 -6.54
CA ARG A 152 4.37 -0.54 -5.12
C ARG A 152 5.77 -0.73 -4.53
N LYS A 153 6.73 -1.24 -5.30
CA LYS A 153 8.14 -1.35 -4.87
C LYS A 153 8.73 0.00 -4.52
N ILE A 154 8.60 0.98 -5.42
CA ILE A 154 9.15 2.34 -5.22
C ILE A 154 8.47 3.00 -4.02
N MET A 155 7.14 2.93 -3.95
CA MET A 155 6.37 3.50 -2.83
C MET A 155 6.76 2.86 -1.49
N THR A 156 6.87 1.53 -1.43
CA THR A 156 7.21 0.81 -0.19
C THR A 156 8.61 1.16 0.28
N ILE A 157 9.61 1.19 -0.62
CA ILE A 157 10.98 1.58 -0.26
C ILE A 157 10.99 3.00 0.32
N ALA A 158 10.30 3.94 -0.33
CA ALA A 158 10.23 5.33 0.14
C ALA A 158 9.55 5.45 1.52
N VAL A 159 8.44 4.72 1.75
CA VAL A 159 7.79 4.67 3.07
C VAL A 159 8.72 4.07 4.11
N LEU A 160 9.43 2.97 3.82
CA LEU A 160 10.36 2.36 4.77
C LEU A 160 11.54 3.27 5.11
N VAL A 161 12.01 4.09 4.17
CA VAL A 161 13.00 5.14 4.43
C VAL A 161 12.44 6.18 5.39
N ALA A 162 11.23 6.70 5.14
CA ALA A 162 10.59 7.67 6.04
C ALA A 162 10.36 7.09 7.46
N LEU A 163 9.94 5.82 7.56
CA LEU A 163 9.77 5.14 8.85
C LEU A 163 11.11 4.89 9.57
N THR A 164 12.19 4.66 8.83
CA THR A 164 13.55 4.58 9.40
C THR A 164 13.99 5.93 9.99
N VAL A 165 13.71 7.04 9.31
CA VAL A 165 13.97 8.40 9.83
C VAL A 165 13.16 8.66 11.10
N ALA A 166 11.87 8.30 11.10
CA ALA A 166 11.01 8.42 12.28
C ALA A 166 11.51 7.56 13.46
N LEU A 167 11.98 6.33 13.19
CA LEU A 167 12.56 5.45 14.18
C LEU A 167 13.82 6.06 14.81
N TRP A 168 14.70 6.63 13.98
CA TRP A 168 15.89 7.32 14.44
C TRP A 168 15.55 8.53 15.33
N ALA A 169 14.59 9.35 14.94
CA ALA A 169 14.13 10.51 15.72
C ALA A 169 13.61 10.09 17.12
N VAL A 170 12.79 9.02 17.18
CA VAL A 170 12.30 8.48 18.46
C VAL A 170 13.46 7.99 19.33
N ARG A 171 14.47 7.32 18.75
CA ARG A 171 15.61 6.79 19.51
C ARG A 171 16.47 7.90 20.12
N LEU A 172 16.74 8.98 19.38
CA LEU A 172 17.47 10.12 19.94
C LEU A 172 16.76 10.74 21.15
N SER A 173 15.44 10.93 21.05
CA SER A 173 14.64 11.46 22.15
C SER A 173 14.64 10.55 23.40
N SER A 174 14.79 9.24 23.21
CA SER A 174 14.88 8.29 24.33
C SER A 174 16.24 8.28 25.03
N ILE A 175 17.32 8.62 24.31
CA ILE A 175 18.69 8.65 24.86
C ILE A 175 18.92 9.93 25.68
N GLY A 176 18.34 11.07 25.28
CA GLY A 176 18.47 12.34 26.01
C GLY A 176 17.74 12.40 27.36
N ASN A 177 16.91 11.41 27.70
CA ASN A 177 16.09 11.35 28.91
C ASN A 177 16.63 10.38 29.99
N VAL A 178 17.88 9.92 29.88
CA VAL A 178 18.53 9.14 30.94
C VAL A 178 19.11 10.11 31.98
N PRO A 179 18.60 10.15 33.22
CA PRO A 179 19.17 11.03 34.24
C PRO A 179 20.57 10.54 34.61
N SER A 180 21.54 11.46 34.55
CA SER A 180 22.92 11.29 35.06
C SER A 180 22.96 11.26 36.58
#